data_AF-A0A933R2W3-F1
#
_entry.id   AF-A0A933R2W3-F1
#
_cell.length_a   1.000
_cell.length_b   1.000
_cell.length_c   1.000
_cell.angle_alpha   90.00
_cell.angle_beta   90.00
_cell.angle_gamma   90.00
#
_symmetry.space_group_name_H-M   'P 1'
#
loop_
_entity.id
_entity.type
_entity.pdbx_description
1 polymer ?
#
loop_
_entity_poly.entity_id
_entity_poly.type
_entity_poly.pdbx_seq_one_letter_code
_entity_poly.pdbx_strand_id
1 'polypeptide(L)'
;MTSIKQKPNIVHFAVILAIFADLMFPKATAADSLVPSFTAMAGEPAMEAALEADPAYLPRASDRKPQRVIYVTVTAYSSTPDQTDNSPFVTANGTWVHDGTLAANFLRFGTKVRLPDFSGDKVYVVEDRMNQRYSYRADIWMETREAAKQFGVKTLKMEIF
;
A
#
# COMPACT_ATOMS: atom_id res chain seq x y z
N MET A 1 1.19 14.23 75.96
CA MET A 1 1.94 13.86 74.73
C MET A 1 2.20 12.37 74.78
N THR A 2 1.31 11.57 74.19
CA THR A 2 1.46 10.11 74.21
C THR A 2 1.47 9.62 72.76
N SER A 3 2.69 9.35 72.29
CA SER A 3 2.99 8.87 70.94
C SER A 3 2.44 7.46 70.77
N ILE A 4 1.38 7.31 69.99
CA ILE A 4 0.85 6.01 69.57
C ILE A 4 1.77 5.52 68.46
N LYS A 5 2.74 4.66 68.80
CA LYS A 5 3.51 3.92 67.81
C LYS A 5 2.56 2.99 67.06
N GLN A 6 2.19 3.36 65.83
CA GLN A 6 1.48 2.47 64.94
C GLN A 6 2.38 1.25 64.65
N LYS A 7 1.95 0.07 65.10
CA LYS A 7 2.61 -1.18 64.74
C LYS A 7 2.41 -1.39 63.23
N PRO A 8 3.46 -1.58 62.42
CA PRO A 8 3.29 -1.84 61.01
C PRO A 8 2.52 -3.15 60.85
N ASN A 9 1.36 -3.07 60.18
CA ASN A 9 0.57 -4.24 59.83
C ASN A 9 1.39 -5.09 58.87
N ILE A 10 1.93 -6.21 59.37
CA ILE A 10 2.76 -7.16 58.62
C ILE A 10 2.13 -7.54 57.27
N VAL A 11 0.80 -7.61 57.20
CA VAL A 11 0.04 -7.87 55.97
C VAL A 11 0.28 -6.79 54.91
N HIS A 12 0.28 -5.51 55.30
CA HIS A 12 0.53 -4.40 54.37
C HIS A 12 1.97 -4.42 53.87
N PHE A 13 2.93 -4.73 54.76
CA PHE A 13 4.34 -4.84 54.37
C PHE A 13 4.58 -6.01 53.41
N ALA A 14 3.91 -7.15 53.64
CA ALA A 14 3.96 -8.31 52.75
C ALA A 14 3.35 -8.02 51.36
N VAL A 15 2.23 -7.29 51.30
CA VAL A 15 1.60 -6.88 50.04
C VAL A 15 2.49 -5.92 49.26
N ILE A 16 3.07 -4.92 49.92
CA ILE A 16 3.99 -3.96 49.28
C ILE A 16 5.25 -4.69 48.75
N LEU A 17 5.80 -5.62 49.53
CA LEU A 17 6.96 -6.40 49.11
C LEU A 17 6.65 -7.29 47.89
N ALA A 18 5.47 -7.90 47.83
CA ALA A 18 5.05 -8.72 46.69
C ALA A 18 4.89 -7.89 45.40
N ILE A 19 4.28 -6.70 45.50
CA ILE A 19 4.13 -5.79 44.35
C ILE A 19 5.51 -5.29 43.88
N PHE A 20 6.40 -4.95 44.82
CA PHE A 20 7.75 -4.48 44.50
C PHE A 20 8.59 -5.58 43.82
N ALA A 21 8.48 -6.83 44.26
CA ALA A 21 9.13 -7.96 43.59
C ALA A 21 8.61 -8.13 42.15
N ASP A 22 7.30 -8.04 41.92
CA ASP A 22 6.69 -8.21 40.59
C ASP A 22 7.07 -7.09 39.60
N LEU A 23 7.49 -5.92 40.10
CA LEU A 23 8.03 -4.81 39.30
C LEU A 23 9.53 -4.94 38.99
N MET A 24 10.30 -5.59 39.87
CA MET A 24 11.75 -5.69 39.75
C MET A 24 12.23 -6.87 38.91
N PHE A 25 11.37 -7.87 38.67
CA PHE A 25 11.66 -9.00 37.80
C PHE A 25 10.95 -8.84 36.45
N PRO A 26 11.67 -8.61 35.34
CA PRO A 26 11.05 -8.65 34.02
C PRO A 26 10.42 -10.02 33.81
N LYS A 27 9.10 -10.05 33.61
CA LYS A 27 8.38 -11.29 33.29
C LYS A 27 8.88 -11.76 31.92
N ALA A 28 9.60 -12.87 31.89
CA ALA A 28 10.02 -13.50 30.64
C ALA A 28 8.76 -13.98 29.90
N THR A 29 8.29 -13.21 28.93
CA THR A 29 7.34 -13.68 27.94
C THR A 29 8.09 -14.62 27.00
N ALA A 30 7.79 -15.91 27.08
CA ALA A 30 8.11 -16.82 25.99
C ALA A 30 7.30 -16.36 24.78
N ALA A 31 7.92 -15.58 23.90
CA ALA A 31 7.41 -15.42 22.56
C ALA A 31 7.52 -16.80 21.93
N ASP A 32 6.38 -17.43 21.65
CA ASP A 32 6.32 -18.59 20.78
C ASP A 32 6.76 -18.07 19.41
N SER A 33 8.07 -18.14 19.17
CA SER A 33 8.63 -17.76 17.89
C SER A 33 8.08 -18.80 16.93
N LEU A 34 7.05 -18.43 16.19
CA LEU A 34 6.69 -19.06 14.94
C LEU A 34 7.83 -18.82 13.95
N VAL A 35 9.01 -19.36 14.24
CA VAL A 35 9.98 -19.74 13.22
C VAL A 35 9.30 -20.93 12.57
N PRO A 36 8.76 -20.82 11.34
CA PRO A 36 8.39 -22.01 10.64
C PRO A 36 9.66 -22.87 10.59
N SER A 37 9.60 -24.06 11.20
CA SER A 37 10.55 -25.12 10.90
C SER A 37 10.55 -25.26 9.40
N PHE A 38 11.62 -24.78 8.76
CA PHE A 38 11.87 -25.07 7.37
C PHE A 38 12.30 -26.54 7.32
N THR A 39 11.31 -27.43 7.46
CA THR A 39 11.46 -28.82 7.05
C THR A 39 11.81 -28.75 5.57
N ALA A 40 13.05 -29.12 5.25
CA ALA A 40 13.53 -29.30 3.90
C ALA A 40 12.64 -30.35 3.21
N MET A 41 11.56 -29.88 2.60
CA MET A 41 10.74 -30.64 1.69
C MET A 41 11.38 -30.49 0.31
N ALA A 42 11.90 -31.61 -0.18
CA ALA A 42 12.58 -31.74 -1.46
C ALA A 42 11.83 -31.05 -2.61
N GLY A 43 12.55 -30.19 -3.33
CA GLY A 43 12.11 -29.40 -4.49
C GLY A 43 12.73 -28.01 -4.36
N GLU A 44 13.70 -27.57 -5.14
CA GLU A 44 13.94 -27.81 -6.56
C GLU A 44 15.45 -27.79 -6.89
N PRO A 45 15.90 -28.52 -7.93
CA PRO A 45 17.30 -28.52 -8.40
C PRO A 45 17.78 -27.17 -8.96
N ALA A 46 16.97 -26.12 -8.88
CA ALA A 46 17.23 -24.79 -9.42
C ALA A 46 18.15 -23.92 -8.52
N MET A 47 18.17 -24.16 -7.21
CA MET A 47 18.98 -23.35 -6.28
C MET A 47 20.47 -23.66 -6.40
N GLU A 48 20.83 -24.93 -6.59
CA GLU A 48 22.22 -25.37 -6.77
C GLU A 48 22.78 -24.88 -8.11
N ALA A 49 21.96 -24.87 -9.16
CA ALA A 49 22.35 -24.37 -10.49
C ALA A 49 22.53 -22.84 -10.53
N ALA A 50 21.89 -22.10 -9.61
CA ALA A 50 21.99 -20.64 -9.55
C ALA A 50 23.32 -20.14 -8.95
N LEU A 51 24.07 -21.00 -8.24
CA LEU A 51 25.41 -20.66 -7.72
C LEU A 51 26.52 -20.82 -8.77
N GLU A 52 26.26 -21.55 -9.86
CA GLU A 52 27.17 -21.72 -11.00
C GLU A 52 26.88 -20.73 -12.15
N ALA A 53 25.83 -19.90 -12.03
CA ALA A 53 25.43 -18.98 -13.08
C ALA A 53 26.25 -17.69 -13.04
N ASP A 54 26.76 -17.30 -14.22
CA ASP A 54 27.40 -16.02 -14.57
C ASP A 54 27.01 -14.87 -13.61
N PRO A 55 27.97 -14.16 -12.97
CA PRO A 55 27.69 -13.04 -12.07
C PRO A 55 26.86 -11.90 -12.73
N ALA A 56 26.66 -11.91 -14.05
CA ALA A 56 25.76 -11.00 -14.76
C ALA A 56 24.29 -11.47 -14.85
N TYR A 57 23.94 -12.69 -14.39
CA TYR A 57 22.56 -13.19 -14.46
C TYR A 57 21.73 -12.75 -13.25
N LEU A 58 21.05 -11.62 -13.39
CA LEU A 58 19.99 -11.23 -12.45
C LEU A 58 18.68 -11.93 -12.82
N PRO A 59 18.00 -12.62 -11.88
CA PRO A 59 16.72 -13.24 -12.18
C PRO A 59 15.71 -12.15 -12.57
N ARG A 60 14.99 -12.36 -13.67
CA ARG A 60 13.85 -11.50 -14.01
C ARG A 60 12.79 -11.66 -12.93
N ALA A 61 12.40 -10.55 -12.30
CA ALA A 61 11.29 -10.55 -11.36
C ALA A 61 10.02 -11.06 -12.08
N SER A 62 9.32 -12.01 -11.45
CA SER A 62 8.04 -12.52 -11.94
C SER A 62 6.99 -11.40 -11.98
N ASP A 63 5.99 -11.54 -12.85
CA ASP A 63 4.86 -10.62 -12.87
C ASP A 63 4.15 -10.53 -11.51
N ARG A 64 4.03 -9.31 -10.98
CA ARG A 64 3.34 -9.06 -9.73
C ARG A 64 1.84 -9.31 -9.92
N LYS A 65 1.23 -10.12 -9.06
CA LYS A 65 -0.24 -10.27 -9.03
C LYS A 65 -0.88 -9.00 -8.45
N PRO A 66 -2.07 -8.60 -8.91
CA PRO A 66 -2.76 -7.45 -8.35
C PRO A 66 -3.12 -7.70 -6.88
N GLN A 67 -2.90 -6.71 -6.02
CA GLN A 67 -3.27 -6.74 -4.61
C GLN A 67 -4.77 -6.62 -4.40
N ARG A 68 -5.45 -5.87 -5.27
CA ARG A 68 -6.89 -5.64 -5.21
C ARG A 68 -7.48 -5.50 -6.59
N VAL A 69 -8.70 -6.00 -6.76
CA VAL A 69 -9.50 -5.86 -7.97
C VAL A 69 -10.83 -5.23 -7.60
N ILE A 70 -11.20 -4.14 -8.27
CA ILE A 70 -12.46 -3.43 -8.03
C ILE A 70 -13.15 -3.10 -9.35
N TYR A 71 -14.46 -2.85 -9.31
CA TYR A 71 -15.18 -2.18 -10.39
C TYR A 71 -15.38 -0.72 -10.01
N VAL A 72 -14.96 0.20 -10.87
CA VAL A 72 -15.03 1.64 -10.62
C VAL A 72 -15.53 2.37 -11.85
N THR A 73 -16.23 3.48 -11.63
CA THR A 73 -16.58 4.40 -12.71
C THR A 73 -15.33 5.13 -13.17
N VAL A 74 -14.99 4.92 -14.44
CA VAL A 74 -13.85 5.52 -15.12
C VAL A 74 -14.36 6.52 -16.16
N THR A 75 -13.82 7.74 -16.14
CA THR A 75 -14.02 8.72 -17.21
C THR A 75 -12.67 9.10 -17.82
N ALA A 76 -12.65 10.06 -18.75
CA ALA A 76 -11.42 10.54 -19.35
C ALA A 76 -11.43 12.06 -19.41
N TYR A 77 -10.25 12.65 -19.27
CA TYR A 77 -10.01 14.09 -19.37
C TYR A 77 -8.85 14.37 -20.32
N SER A 78 -8.76 15.62 -20.76
CA SER A 78 -7.65 16.11 -21.58
C SER A 78 -7.13 17.41 -20.97
N SER A 79 -5.88 17.76 -21.25
CA SER A 79 -5.22 19.00 -20.80
C SER A 79 -5.75 20.28 -21.47
N THR A 80 -7.05 20.35 -21.78
CA THR A 80 -7.67 21.57 -22.28
C THR A 80 -7.93 22.52 -21.11
N PRO A 81 -7.74 23.86 -21.27
CA PRO A 81 -7.89 24.82 -20.17
C PRO A 81 -9.28 24.86 -19.51
N ASP A 82 -10.30 24.30 -20.16
CA ASP A 82 -11.66 24.20 -19.59
C ASP A 82 -11.84 22.98 -18.66
N GLN A 83 -10.86 22.07 -18.63
CA GLN A 83 -10.85 20.86 -17.79
C GLN A 83 -9.75 20.90 -16.72
N THR A 84 -8.84 21.86 -16.80
CA THR A 84 -7.66 21.99 -15.94
C THR A 84 -7.51 23.43 -15.45
N ASP A 85 -6.66 23.67 -14.47
CA ASP A 85 -6.38 25.02 -13.98
C ASP A 85 -5.34 25.73 -14.87
N ASN A 86 -4.66 26.75 -14.34
CA ASN A 86 -3.66 27.53 -15.07
C ASN A 86 -2.41 26.71 -15.50
N SER A 87 -2.28 25.44 -15.09
CA SER A 87 -1.16 24.55 -15.44
C SER A 87 -1.66 23.22 -16.04
N PRO A 88 -2.21 23.23 -17.27
CA PRO A 88 -2.95 22.10 -17.86
C PRO A 88 -2.18 20.78 -17.99
N PHE A 89 -0.85 20.84 -17.98
CA PHE A 89 0.02 19.69 -18.19
C PHE A 89 0.76 19.25 -16.92
N VAL A 90 0.58 19.92 -15.79
CA VAL A 90 1.24 19.55 -14.53
C VAL A 90 0.24 18.81 -13.65
N THR A 91 0.55 17.57 -13.30
CA THR A 91 -0.29 16.74 -12.42
C THR A 91 -0.21 17.22 -10.96
N ALA A 92 -1.15 16.79 -10.12
CA ALA A 92 -1.11 17.07 -8.69
C ALA A 92 0.14 16.53 -7.96
N ASN A 93 0.88 15.59 -8.55
CA ASN A 93 2.16 15.09 -8.05
C ASN A 93 3.37 15.85 -8.63
N GLY A 94 3.14 16.91 -9.42
CA GLY A 94 4.19 17.76 -10.01
C GLY A 94 4.88 17.17 -11.23
N THR A 95 4.36 16.07 -11.80
CA THR A 95 4.88 15.48 -13.04
C THR A 95 4.18 16.08 -14.26
N TRP A 96 4.80 15.95 -15.44
CA TRP A 96 4.10 16.23 -16.69
C TRP A 96 3.12 15.11 -17.01
N VAL A 97 1.92 15.47 -17.45
CA VAL A 97 0.94 14.49 -17.95
C VAL A 97 1.55 13.71 -19.12
N HIS A 98 1.25 12.42 -19.15
CA HIS A 98 1.67 11.55 -20.23
C HIS A 98 0.66 10.42 -20.41
N ASP A 99 0.84 9.67 -21.49
CA ASP A 99 0.05 8.47 -21.70
C ASP A 99 0.26 7.48 -20.54
N GLY A 100 -0.81 7.12 -19.85
CA GLY A 100 -0.76 6.35 -18.61
C GLY A 100 -0.98 7.15 -17.32
N THR A 101 -1.09 8.48 -17.37
CA THR A 101 -1.47 9.29 -16.21
C THR A 101 -2.93 9.01 -15.80
N LEU A 102 -3.16 8.80 -14.51
CA LEU A 102 -4.47 8.59 -13.91
C LEU A 102 -4.73 9.58 -12.78
N ALA A 103 -5.92 10.16 -12.77
CA ALA A 103 -6.45 10.92 -11.65
C ALA A 103 -7.36 10.04 -10.79
N ALA A 104 -7.07 9.93 -9.49
CA ALA A 104 -7.94 9.20 -8.55
C ALA A 104 -7.73 9.72 -7.13
N ASN A 105 -8.82 9.98 -6.38
CA ASN A 105 -8.72 10.48 -5.01
C ASN A 105 -8.55 9.37 -3.96
N PHE A 106 -9.10 8.19 -4.22
CA PHE A 106 -9.09 7.05 -3.28
C PHE A 106 -7.81 6.20 -3.33
N LEU A 107 -6.88 6.51 -4.22
CA LEU A 107 -5.59 5.81 -4.36
C LEU A 107 -4.43 6.73 -3.99
N ARG A 108 -3.32 6.16 -3.53
CA ARG A 108 -2.11 6.92 -3.22
C ARG A 108 -1.41 7.31 -4.53
N PHE A 109 -0.65 8.40 -4.51
CA PHE A 109 0.20 8.72 -5.66
C PHE A 109 1.20 7.60 -5.91
N GLY A 110 1.51 7.33 -7.18
CA GLY A 110 2.38 6.25 -7.62
C GLY A 110 1.73 4.86 -7.63
N THR A 111 0.48 4.72 -7.19
CA THR A 111 -0.25 3.45 -7.32
C THR A 111 -0.35 3.07 -8.80
N LYS A 112 0.05 1.85 -9.13
CA LYS A 112 -0.04 1.30 -10.48
C LYS A 112 -1.33 0.52 -10.62
N VAL A 113 -2.05 0.77 -11.72
CA VAL A 113 -3.29 0.07 -12.02
C VAL A 113 -3.33 -0.42 -13.46
N ARG A 114 -4.14 -1.44 -13.73
CA ARG A 114 -4.48 -1.89 -15.09
C ARG A 114 -5.99 -1.90 -15.28
N LEU A 115 -6.42 -1.63 -16.50
CA LEU A 115 -7.81 -1.68 -16.94
C LEU A 115 -7.93 -2.71 -18.07
N PRO A 116 -7.98 -4.02 -17.74
CA PRO A 116 -7.90 -5.09 -18.72
C PRO A 116 -9.02 -5.03 -19.78
N ASP A 117 -10.24 -4.67 -19.37
CA ASP A 117 -11.42 -4.62 -20.25
C ASP A 117 -11.36 -3.46 -21.27
N PHE A 118 -10.40 -2.53 -21.12
CA PHE A 118 -10.27 -1.35 -21.97
C PHE A 118 -8.93 -1.28 -22.69
N SER A 119 -7.84 -1.53 -21.97
CA SER A 119 -6.46 -1.26 -22.41
C SER A 119 -5.52 -2.46 -22.24
N GLY A 120 -6.07 -3.64 -21.93
CA GLY A 120 -5.30 -4.86 -21.72
C GLY A 120 -4.24 -4.70 -20.63
N ASP A 121 -2.98 -4.92 -20.99
CA ASP A 121 -1.85 -4.92 -20.06
C ASP A 121 -1.26 -3.53 -19.76
N LYS A 122 -1.85 -2.47 -20.35
CA LYS A 122 -1.39 -1.10 -20.14
C LYS A 122 -1.48 -0.71 -18.66
N VAL A 123 -0.38 -0.17 -18.16
CA VAL A 123 -0.28 0.30 -16.77
C VAL A 123 -0.55 1.80 -16.73
N TYR A 124 -1.43 2.19 -15.83
CA TYR A 124 -1.66 3.56 -15.46
C TYR A 124 -1.08 3.84 -14.08
N VAL A 125 -0.61 5.06 -13.87
CA VAL A 125 -0.03 5.51 -12.61
C VAL A 125 -0.89 6.65 -12.05
N VAL A 126 -1.23 6.54 -10.77
CA VAL A 126 -1.94 7.61 -10.06
C VAL A 126 -0.96 8.75 -9.83
N GLU A 127 -1.05 9.78 -10.66
CA GLU A 127 -0.19 10.97 -10.58
C GLU A 127 -1.00 12.23 -10.35
N ASP A 128 -2.31 12.18 -10.62
CA ASP A 128 -3.17 13.34 -10.56
C ASP A 128 -4.35 13.16 -9.60
N ARG A 129 -5.09 14.25 -9.35
CA ARG A 129 -6.24 14.27 -8.45
C ARG A 129 -7.50 14.76 -9.15
N MET A 130 -8.61 14.24 -8.68
CA MET A 130 -9.92 14.68 -9.12
C MET A 130 -10.44 15.75 -8.16
N ASN A 131 -11.44 16.53 -8.59
CA ASN A 131 -12.17 17.42 -7.69
C ASN A 131 -12.68 16.65 -6.45
N GLN A 132 -12.60 17.26 -5.27
CA GLN A 132 -12.91 16.65 -3.97
C GLN A 132 -14.32 16.01 -3.88
N ARG A 133 -15.28 16.49 -4.68
CA ARG A 133 -16.63 15.89 -4.74
C ARG A 133 -16.64 14.44 -5.24
N TYR A 134 -15.59 14.01 -5.94
CA TYR A 134 -15.45 12.65 -6.45
C TYR A 134 -14.53 11.85 -5.53
N SER A 135 -15.15 11.04 -4.67
CA SER A 135 -14.42 10.17 -3.73
C SER A 135 -13.99 8.85 -4.38
N TYR A 136 -14.86 8.22 -5.19
CA TYR A 136 -14.66 6.87 -5.70
C TYR A 136 -14.86 6.79 -7.22
N ARG A 137 -14.02 7.54 -7.94
CA ARG A 137 -13.95 7.56 -9.42
C ARG A 137 -12.50 7.69 -9.86
N ALA A 138 -12.23 7.32 -11.10
CA ALA A 138 -10.93 7.51 -11.73
C ALA A 138 -11.08 8.17 -13.10
N ASP A 139 -10.18 9.08 -13.45
CA ASP A 139 -10.15 9.71 -14.78
C ASP A 139 -8.82 9.41 -15.47
N ILE A 140 -8.89 8.90 -16.70
CA ILE A 140 -7.73 8.63 -17.55
C ILE A 140 -7.37 9.90 -18.32
N TRP A 141 -6.10 10.28 -18.30
CA TRP A 141 -5.63 11.35 -19.16
C TRP A 141 -5.57 10.90 -20.63
N MET A 142 -6.04 11.75 -21.54
CA MET A 142 -5.96 11.57 -22.99
C MET A 142 -5.45 12.84 -23.67
N GLU A 143 -4.73 12.67 -24.78
CA GLU A 143 -4.11 13.79 -25.50
C GLU A 143 -5.13 14.79 -26.06
N THR A 144 -6.29 14.30 -26.55
CA THR A 144 -7.32 15.14 -27.17
C THR A 144 -8.66 15.04 -26.46
N ARG A 145 -9.43 16.14 -26.51
CA ARG A 145 -10.78 16.21 -25.96
C ARG A 145 -11.74 15.27 -26.69
N GLU A 146 -11.53 15.09 -27.98
CA GLU A 146 -12.30 14.20 -28.83
C GLU A 146 -12.15 12.75 -28.37
N ALA A 147 -10.92 12.32 -28.06
CA ALA A 147 -10.67 10.99 -27.51
C ALA A 147 -11.34 10.80 -26.14
N ALA A 148 -11.22 11.80 -25.26
CA ALA A 148 -11.87 11.76 -23.94
C ALA A 148 -13.41 11.67 -24.05
N LYS A 149 -14.01 12.41 -24.99
CA LYS A 149 -15.45 12.35 -25.26
C LYS A 149 -15.89 11.01 -25.85
N GLN A 150 -15.12 10.45 -26.77
CA GLN A 150 -15.39 9.13 -27.37
C GLN A 150 -15.30 8.01 -26.34
N PHE A 151 -14.39 8.14 -25.36
CA PHE A 151 -14.32 7.21 -24.24
C PHE A 151 -15.61 7.24 -23.40
N GLY A 152 -16.05 8.44 -23.02
CA GLY A 152 -17.27 8.63 -22.24
C GLY A 152 -17.15 8.14 -20.79
N VAL A 153 -18.26 7.68 -20.21
CA VAL A 153 -18.29 7.14 -18.85
C VAL A 153 -18.47 5.63 -18.91
N LYS A 154 -17.58 4.87 -18.28
CA LYS A 154 -17.63 3.41 -18.25
C LYS A 154 -17.44 2.90 -16.83
N THR A 155 -18.03 1.75 -16.52
CA THR A 155 -17.67 0.99 -15.31
C THR A 155 -16.73 -0.12 -15.74
N LEU A 156 -15.48 -0.05 -15.28
CA LEU A 156 -14.42 -0.97 -15.72
C LEU A 156 -13.85 -1.74 -14.53
N LYS A 157 -13.38 -2.96 -14.79
CA LYS A 157 -12.53 -3.69 -13.85
C LYS A 157 -11.19 -2.97 -13.74
N MET A 158 -10.76 -2.68 -12.52
CA MET A 158 -9.48 -2.07 -12.19
C MET A 158 -8.68 -3.00 -11.30
N GLU A 159 -7.50 -3.38 -11.79
CA GLU A 159 -6.51 -4.18 -11.06
C GLU A 159 -5.48 -3.24 -10.45
N ILE A 160 -5.25 -3.33 -9.14
CA ILE A 160 -4.40 -2.42 -8.37
C ILE A 160 -3.19 -3.21 -7.85
N PHE A 161 -1.97 -2.71 -8.11
CA PHE A 161 -0.72 -3.39 -7.79
C PHE A 161 0.02 -2.72 -6.63
#